data_AF-W2ZU82-F1
#
_entry.id   AF-W2ZU82-F1
#
_cell.length_a   1.000
_cell.length_b   1.000
_cell.length_c   1.000
_cell.angle_alpha   90.00
_cell.angle_beta   90.00
_cell.angle_gamma   90.00
#
_symmetry.space_group_name_H-M   'P 1'
#
loop_
_entity.id
_entity.type
_entity.pdbx_description
1 polymer ?
#
loop_
_entity_poly.entity_id
_entity_poly.type
_entity_poly.pdbx_seq_one_letter_code
_entity_poly.pdbx_strand_id
1 'polypeptide(L)'
;MLRVALCPSLMLRGCPRAPLLRPLAALYSTSSTSRVPVASQANGFARGRSIYHVLPADSQSKQHKFQVEKTGGTLGLWSQQTDKPTKASSFAAAQRTSTWLYNVLWDLFLPKDAHTSVTKDYFPYAKWSFVGSIASCAAGVLSMQSLLYAVGLGAGAIPTAAAVNWVLKDGLGQFGGVLFASIVNNRYDADPKRWRIASSIALDIAVLGEILTPLAPGSFLAIASLANVAKNVAWLSASATRAGFHNSFAIRENLADVTAKAGSQGIASSIFGTGLGILISQWTGAHTLNVVAAFSVLSAAHMTSTYKSVDCVQLRTLNCQRLHIIATHFLKPSSEAREIPSMKTVSEREVFIPTMLTGYQTLHDKSVIHEDATLDQLSQDNPDILGRLKDFYGVEKYLLNLTLMERGAHRIDLALEENATPQDALCAHLHAVLIQLALEDAVTPNAWELVEAKYYDAQALNDEFIARLEESMWHTENLLVEEKNSRYKWLV
;
A
#
# COMPACT_ATOMS: atom_id res chain seq x y z
N MET A 1 -7.03 -25.62 -17.62
CA MET A 1 -7.55 -25.84 -18.99
C MET A 1 -7.22 -24.60 -19.82
N LEU A 2 -6.15 -24.66 -20.61
CA LEU A 2 -5.74 -23.65 -21.57
C LEU A 2 -5.81 -24.34 -22.95
N ARG A 3 -6.66 -23.87 -23.87
CA ARG A 3 -6.73 -24.39 -25.25
C ARG A 3 -6.07 -23.40 -26.19
N VAL A 4 -4.90 -23.80 -26.70
CA VAL A 4 -4.26 -23.23 -27.89
C VAL A 4 -4.87 -23.93 -29.10
N ALA A 5 -5.44 -23.18 -30.03
CA ALA A 5 -5.97 -23.71 -31.29
C ALA A 5 -5.04 -23.30 -32.44
N LEU A 6 -4.29 -24.28 -32.95
CA LEU A 6 -3.65 -24.27 -34.27
C LEU A 6 -4.68 -24.78 -35.27
N CYS A 7 -4.86 -24.09 -36.40
CA CYS A 7 -5.56 -24.63 -37.56
C CYS A 7 -4.68 -24.49 -38.82
N PRO A 8 -4.73 -25.46 -39.75
CA PRO A 8 -3.66 -25.73 -40.70
C PRO A 8 -3.92 -25.19 -42.11
N SER A 9 -2.85 -25.25 -42.89
CA SER A 9 -2.71 -24.84 -44.29
C SER A 9 -3.52 -25.72 -45.26
N LEU A 10 -4.16 -25.09 -46.25
CA LEU A 10 -4.57 -25.74 -47.49
C LEU A 10 -4.06 -24.93 -48.70
N MET A 11 -3.28 -25.59 -49.54
CA MET A 11 -2.92 -25.13 -50.89
C MET A 11 -4.07 -25.38 -51.88
N LEU A 12 -4.22 -24.52 -52.88
CA LEU A 12 -4.43 -24.91 -54.29
C LEU A 12 -4.18 -23.71 -55.24
N ARG A 13 -3.58 -24.01 -56.40
CA ARG A 13 -3.05 -23.12 -57.45
C ARG A 13 -4.13 -22.54 -58.38
N GLY A 14 -3.87 -21.35 -58.95
CA GLY A 14 -4.46 -20.89 -60.22
C GLY A 14 -4.33 -19.37 -60.50
N CYS A 15 -3.42 -18.97 -61.40
CA CYS A 15 -3.24 -17.61 -61.98
C CYS A 15 -4.19 -17.37 -63.19
N PRO A 16 -4.21 -16.21 -63.92
CA PRO A 16 -3.92 -14.79 -63.60
C PRO A 16 -4.88 -13.75 -64.27
N ARG A 17 -4.88 -12.46 -63.85
CA ARG A 17 -4.87 -11.19 -64.68
C ARG A 17 -5.37 -9.93 -63.91
N ALA A 18 -4.44 -8.97 -63.71
CA ALA A 18 -4.52 -7.48 -63.76
C ALA A 18 -5.63 -6.65 -63.03
N PRO A 19 -5.48 -5.31 -62.82
CA PRO A 19 -4.31 -4.47 -62.52
C PRO A 19 -4.49 -3.53 -61.29
N LEU A 20 -3.36 -2.87 -60.95
CA LEU A 20 -3.11 -1.73 -60.05
C LEU A 20 -4.27 -0.75 -59.74
N LEU A 21 -4.57 -0.57 -58.44
CA LEU A 21 -5.15 0.67 -57.87
C LEU A 21 -4.55 0.94 -56.48
N ARG A 22 -3.98 2.14 -56.31
CA ARG A 22 -3.45 2.69 -55.04
C ARG A 22 -4.60 2.99 -54.06
N PRO A 23 -4.45 2.80 -52.73
CA PRO A 23 -5.34 3.45 -51.78
C PRO A 23 -4.81 4.85 -51.40
N LEU A 24 -5.67 5.84 -51.59
CA LEU A 24 -5.59 7.18 -51.01
C LEU A 24 -5.73 7.08 -49.49
N ALA A 25 -4.73 7.56 -48.73
CA ALA A 25 -4.88 7.79 -47.30
C ALA A 25 -5.68 9.08 -47.09
N ALA A 26 -6.90 8.95 -46.60
CA ALA A 26 -7.72 10.07 -46.15
C ALA A 26 -7.17 10.57 -44.79
N LEU A 27 -6.67 11.82 -44.77
CA LEU A 27 -6.35 12.54 -43.55
C LEU A 27 -7.64 13.10 -42.97
N TYR A 28 -8.15 12.50 -41.89
CA TYR A 28 -9.11 13.16 -41.01
C TYR A 28 -8.33 14.00 -39.99
N SER A 29 -8.44 15.31 -40.13
CA SER A 29 -8.04 16.27 -39.10
C SER A 29 -9.15 16.32 -38.05
N THR A 30 -8.89 15.79 -36.86
CA THR A 30 -9.71 16.07 -35.67
C THR A 30 -8.93 17.01 -34.77
N SER A 31 -9.37 18.27 -34.73
CA SER A 31 -9.03 19.24 -33.69
C SER A 31 -9.38 18.65 -32.32
N SER A 32 -8.37 18.32 -31.52
CA SER A 32 -8.57 17.92 -30.13
C SER A 32 -7.88 18.90 -29.20
N THR A 33 -8.70 19.41 -28.29
CA THR A 33 -8.38 20.17 -27.10
C THR A 33 -7.31 19.47 -26.26
N SER A 34 -6.43 20.29 -25.67
CA SER A 34 -5.34 19.92 -24.76
C SER A 34 -5.77 18.91 -23.68
N ARG A 35 -5.61 17.62 -23.96
CA ARG A 35 -5.47 16.58 -22.94
C ARG A 35 -3.97 16.34 -22.77
N VAL A 36 -3.45 16.65 -21.57
CA VAL A 36 -2.11 16.22 -21.17
C VAL A 36 -2.08 14.70 -21.29
N PRO A 37 -1.16 14.10 -22.08
CA PRO A 37 -1.20 12.67 -22.33
C PRO A 37 -0.95 11.87 -21.04
N VAL A 38 -1.95 11.05 -20.70
CA VAL A 38 -1.87 9.98 -19.71
C VAL A 38 -0.70 9.07 -20.09
N ALA A 39 0.26 8.92 -19.18
CA ALA A 39 1.49 8.15 -19.39
C ALA A 39 2.19 8.47 -20.72
N SER A 40 2.63 9.71 -20.88
CA SER A 40 3.45 10.06 -22.03
C SER A 40 4.71 9.18 -22.09
N GLN A 41 4.78 8.32 -23.10
CA GLN A 41 6.03 7.70 -23.56
C GLN A 41 7.11 8.75 -23.87
N ALA A 42 6.78 10.05 -23.87
CA ALA A 42 7.79 11.10 -23.94
C ALA A 42 8.79 11.09 -22.79
N ASN A 43 8.47 10.46 -21.67
CA ASN A 43 9.44 10.29 -20.59
C ASN A 43 10.48 9.19 -20.89
N GLY A 44 10.31 8.37 -21.93
CA GLY A 44 11.38 7.52 -22.47
C GLY A 44 12.56 8.32 -23.03
N PHE A 45 12.39 9.61 -23.30
CA PHE A 45 13.38 10.45 -23.99
C PHE A 45 14.57 10.94 -23.15
N ALA A 46 14.58 10.73 -21.82
CA ALA A 46 15.71 11.20 -20.99
C ALA A 46 16.92 10.24 -20.98
N ARG A 47 16.83 9.07 -21.60
CA ARG A 47 17.93 8.10 -21.73
C ARG A 47 18.65 8.22 -23.07
N GLY A 48 18.71 9.43 -23.60
CA GLY A 48 19.32 9.72 -24.88
C GLY A 48 18.39 9.45 -26.07
N ARG A 49 18.50 10.31 -27.07
CA ARG A 49 17.83 10.17 -28.37
C ARG A 49 18.89 9.79 -29.39
N SER A 50 18.56 8.86 -30.28
CA SER A 50 19.26 8.76 -31.56
C SER A 50 18.47 9.60 -32.56
N ILE A 51 18.94 10.82 -32.81
CA ILE A 51 18.35 11.74 -33.79
C ILE A 51 18.96 11.39 -35.15
N TYR A 52 18.12 10.96 -36.09
CA TYR A 52 18.53 10.70 -37.46
C TYR A 52 18.26 11.96 -38.29
N HIS A 53 19.31 12.72 -38.58
CA HIS A 53 19.25 13.81 -39.55
C HIS A 53 19.30 13.20 -40.95
N VAL A 54 18.22 13.36 -41.71
CA VAL A 54 18.15 12.88 -43.10
C VAL A 54 18.86 13.89 -43.99
N LEU A 55 19.97 13.50 -44.61
CA LEU A 55 20.67 14.37 -45.55
C LEU A 55 19.92 14.43 -46.88
N PRO A 56 19.92 15.59 -47.58
CA PRO A 56 19.31 15.71 -48.90
C PRO A 56 19.84 14.62 -49.84
N ALA A 57 18.93 13.92 -50.51
CA ALA A 57 19.32 12.87 -51.45
C ALA A 57 19.99 13.51 -52.68
N ASP A 58 21.23 13.11 -52.97
CA ASP A 58 21.85 13.42 -54.25
C ASP A 58 21.06 12.72 -55.36
N SER A 59 20.74 13.46 -56.43
CA SER A 59 19.80 13.12 -57.50
C SER A 59 20.11 11.84 -58.29
N GLN A 60 21.13 11.08 -57.92
CA GLN A 60 21.52 9.82 -58.57
C GLN A 60 21.69 8.62 -57.62
N SER A 61 21.41 8.74 -56.31
CA SER A 61 21.49 7.60 -55.39
C SER A 61 20.15 7.31 -54.70
N LYS A 62 19.66 6.06 -54.79
CA LYS A 62 18.43 5.59 -54.14
C LYS A 62 18.58 5.29 -52.63
N GLN A 63 19.70 5.68 -52.00
CA GLN A 63 19.96 5.45 -50.59
C GLN A 63 19.97 6.76 -49.81
N HIS A 64 19.07 6.87 -48.83
CA HIS A 64 19.08 7.96 -47.86
C HIS A 64 20.30 7.82 -46.94
N LYS A 65 21.16 8.84 -46.91
CA LYS A 65 22.23 8.94 -45.90
C LYS A 65 21.66 9.60 -44.65
N PHE A 66 21.87 8.97 -43.51
CA PHE A 66 21.47 9.49 -42.21
C PHE A 66 22.70 9.90 -41.41
N GLN A 67 22.67 11.08 -40.82
CA GLN A 67 23.62 11.49 -39.78
C GLN A 67 22.96 11.25 -38.42
N VAL A 68 23.55 10.35 -37.62
CA VAL A 68 22.96 9.93 -36.34
C VAL A 68 23.64 10.67 -35.19
N GLU A 69 22.88 11.49 -34.47
CA GLU A 69 23.31 12.15 -33.25
C GLU A 69 22.73 11.42 -32.05
N LYS A 70 23.59 10.90 -31.17
CA LYS A 70 23.16 10.29 -29.90
C LYS A 70 23.28 11.32 -28.78
N THR A 71 22.16 11.85 -28.30
CA THR A 71 22.17 12.62 -27.05
C THR A 71 22.40 11.63 -25.89
N GLY A 72 23.29 11.97 -24.95
CA GLY A 72 23.85 11.03 -23.97
C GLY A 72 22.81 10.23 -23.19
N GLY A 73 23.04 8.92 -23.05
CA GLY A 73 22.01 7.99 -22.64
C GLY A 73 22.49 6.59 -22.36
N THR A 74 23.14 6.40 -21.20
CA THR A 74 23.36 5.14 -20.48
C THR A 74 24.14 5.51 -19.22
N LEU A 75 23.91 4.81 -18.10
CA LEU A 75 24.89 4.83 -16.99
C LEU A 75 26.25 4.56 -17.61
N GLY A 76 27.17 5.53 -17.52
CA GLY A 76 28.49 5.50 -18.15
C GLY A 76 29.43 4.47 -17.52
N LEU A 77 28.99 3.25 -17.24
CA LEU A 77 29.88 2.14 -16.90
C LEU A 77 30.69 1.67 -18.12
N TRP A 78 30.30 2.06 -19.34
CA TRP A 78 30.96 1.65 -20.59
C TRP A 78 31.14 2.80 -21.59
N SER A 79 31.30 4.04 -21.13
CA SER A 79 31.78 5.10 -22.02
C SER A 79 33.29 4.94 -22.19
N GLN A 80 33.70 4.41 -23.34
CA GLN A 80 35.10 4.41 -23.74
C GLN A 80 35.51 5.86 -23.98
N GLN A 81 36.27 6.41 -23.03
CA GLN A 81 36.70 7.79 -23.02
C GLN A 81 37.76 8.02 -24.11
N THR A 82 37.35 8.50 -25.27
CA THR A 82 38.26 9.02 -26.30
C THR A 82 38.21 10.55 -26.29
N ASP A 83 38.68 11.18 -25.21
CA ASP A 83 38.96 12.62 -25.25
C ASP A 83 40.26 12.93 -24.51
N LYS A 84 41.15 13.65 -25.20
CA LYS A 84 42.45 14.12 -24.69
C LYS A 84 42.24 15.03 -23.47
N PRO A 85 43.10 14.97 -22.44
CA PRO A 85 42.90 15.70 -21.20
C PRO A 85 43.24 17.18 -21.37
N THR A 86 42.22 18.05 -21.38
CA THR A 86 42.40 19.48 -21.14
C THR A 86 42.40 19.71 -19.63
N LYS A 87 43.40 20.43 -19.11
CA LYS A 87 43.59 20.71 -17.67
C LYS A 87 42.40 21.49 -17.09
N ALA A 88 41.43 20.78 -16.50
CA ALA A 88 40.40 21.38 -15.66
C ALA A 88 40.98 21.70 -14.27
N SER A 89 40.60 22.83 -13.68
CA SER A 89 40.93 23.17 -12.29
C SER A 89 40.31 22.16 -11.32
N SER A 90 41.02 21.81 -10.25
CA SER A 90 40.62 20.76 -9.27
C SER A 90 39.24 21.00 -8.67
N PHE A 91 38.84 22.26 -8.50
CA PHE A 91 37.53 22.65 -8.00
C PHE A 91 36.39 22.35 -8.99
N ALA A 92 36.58 22.64 -10.28
CA ALA A 92 35.60 22.32 -11.32
C ALA A 92 35.46 20.80 -11.53
N ALA A 93 36.55 20.04 -11.38
CA ALA A 93 36.53 18.58 -11.40
C ALA A 93 35.79 17.98 -10.19
N ALA A 94 36.01 18.52 -8.98
CA ALA A 94 35.30 18.11 -7.77
C ALA A 94 33.79 18.42 -7.83
N GLN A 95 33.42 19.59 -8.33
CA GLN A 95 32.01 19.96 -8.48
C GLN A 95 31.32 19.11 -9.56
N ARG A 96 32.01 18.81 -10.67
CA ARG A 96 31.48 17.95 -11.75
C ARG A 96 31.29 16.50 -11.29
N THR A 97 32.20 15.98 -10.46
CA THR A 97 32.09 14.63 -9.88
C THR A 97 30.99 14.54 -8.82
N SER A 98 30.82 15.57 -7.99
CA SER A 98 29.72 15.66 -7.02
C SER A 98 28.35 15.67 -7.70
N THR A 99 28.16 16.50 -8.72
CA THR A 99 26.90 16.58 -9.47
C THR A 99 26.61 15.27 -10.22
N TRP A 100 27.65 14.63 -10.76
CA TRP A 100 27.50 13.32 -11.39
C TRP A 100 27.07 12.25 -10.40
N LEU A 101 27.71 12.18 -9.23
CA LEU A 101 27.36 11.21 -8.20
C LEU A 101 25.93 11.43 -7.68
N TYR A 102 25.55 12.69 -7.44
CA TYR A 102 24.17 13.04 -7.09
C TYR A 102 23.18 12.52 -8.11
N ASN A 103 23.42 12.75 -9.40
CA ASN A 103 22.54 12.27 -10.48
C ASN A 103 22.48 10.74 -10.55
N VAL A 104 23.62 10.05 -10.36
CA VAL A 104 23.64 8.58 -10.34
C VAL A 104 22.86 8.03 -9.15
N LEU A 105 23.03 8.59 -7.95
CA LEU A 105 22.30 8.17 -6.76
C LEU A 105 20.80 8.47 -6.89
N TRP A 106 20.47 9.64 -7.45
CA TRP A 106 19.10 10.02 -7.77
C TRP A 106 18.45 9.00 -8.71
N ASP A 107 19.10 8.71 -9.83
CA ASP A 107 18.60 7.77 -10.82
C ASP A 107 18.58 6.33 -10.32
N LEU A 108 19.44 5.95 -9.38
CA LEU A 108 19.48 4.60 -8.82
C LEU A 108 18.34 4.37 -7.83
N PHE A 109 18.11 5.33 -6.95
CA PHE A 109 17.24 5.17 -5.78
C PHE A 109 15.88 5.85 -5.88
N LEU A 110 15.71 6.84 -6.74
CA LEU A 110 14.46 7.62 -6.80
C LEU A 110 13.72 7.41 -8.13
N PRO A 111 12.38 7.52 -8.11
CA PRO A 111 11.57 7.50 -9.32
C PRO A 111 11.99 8.58 -10.29
N LYS A 112 11.78 8.33 -11.57
CA LYS A 112 12.01 9.33 -12.60
C LYS A 112 11.14 10.56 -12.32
N ASP A 113 11.74 11.75 -12.38
CA ASP A 113 11.07 13.03 -12.12
C ASP A 113 10.39 13.08 -10.73
N ALA A 114 10.97 12.42 -9.71
CA ALA A 114 10.33 12.18 -8.40
C ALA A 114 9.64 13.39 -7.77
N HIS A 115 10.17 14.61 -7.92
CA HIS A 115 9.50 15.81 -7.41
C HIS A 115 8.11 16.10 -8.02
N THR A 116 7.80 15.52 -9.17
CA THR A 116 6.56 15.73 -9.92
C THR A 116 5.81 14.45 -10.30
N SER A 117 6.45 13.29 -10.12
CA SER A 117 5.88 11.98 -10.46
C SER A 117 5.41 11.20 -9.24
N VAL A 118 5.78 11.61 -8.02
CA VAL A 118 5.28 11.02 -6.78
C VAL A 118 4.69 12.08 -5.85
N THR A 119 3.86 11.63 -4.92
CA THR A 119 3.27 12.48 -3.88
C THR A 119 4.32 12.98 -2.89
N LYS A 120 4.00 14.09 -2.20
CA LYS A 120 4.95 14.79 -1.32
C LYS A 120 5.39 13.96 -0.10
N ASP A 121 4.52 13.05 0.35
CA ASP A 121 4.75 12.11 1.45
C ASP A 121 5.69 10.94 1.10
N TYR A 122 6.02 10.75 -0.17
CA TYR A 122 6.98 9.72 -0.60
C TYR A 122 8.37 9.87 0.05
N PHE A 123 8.94 11.09 0.05
CA PHE A 123 10.31 11.30 0.53
C PHE A 123 10.44 11.07 2.05
N PRO A 124 9.54 11.61 2.90
CA PRO A 124 9.50 11.25 4.32
C PRO A 124 9.35 9.75 4.54
N TYR A 125 8.44 9.09 3.81
CA TYR A 125 8.25 7.64 3.89
C TYR A 125 9.53 6.88 3.55
N ALA A 126 10.15 7.17 2.39
CA ALA A 126 11.35 6.50 1.90
C ALA A 126 12.51 6.65 2.89
N LYS A 127 12.69 7.83 3.47
CA LYS A 127 13.72 8.08 4.49
C LYS A 127 13.53 7.19 5.71
N TRP A 128 12.34 7.21 6.31
CA TRP A 128 12.08 6.43 7.53
C TRP A 128 12.06 4.92 7.25
N SER A 129 11.50 4.50 6.12
CA SER A 129 11.55 3.10 5.68
C SER A 129 12.97 2.61 5.49
N PHE A 130 13.87 3.45 4.94
CA PHE A 130 15.28 3.10 4.76
C PHE A 130 16.00 2.90 6.10
N VAL A 131 15.81 3.81 7.06
CA VAL A 131 16.37 3.69 8.41
C VAL A 131 15.83 2.46 9.15
N GLY A 132 14.51 2.24 9.09
CA GLY A 132 13.88 1.07 9.70
C GLY A 132 14.37 -0.23 9.08
N SER A 133 14.57 -0.27 7.76
CA SER A 133 15.12 -1.42 7.05
C SER A 133 16.56 -1.74 7.47
N ILE A 134 17.42 -0.73 7.64
CA ILE A 134 18.79 -0.93 8.18
C ILE A 134 18.73 -1.58 9.55
N ALA A 135 17.91 -1.04 10.47
CA ALA A 135 17.79 -1.56 11.83
C ALA A 135 17.24 -3.00 11.86
N SER A 136 16.21 -3.29 11.06
CA SER A 136 15.63 -4.63 10.92
C SER A 136 16.63 -5.63 10.32
N CYS A 137 17.37 -5.26 9.28
CA CYS A 137 18.41 -6.12 8.70
C CYS A 137 19.56 -6.39 9.68
N ALA A 138 20.00 -5.37 10.44
CA ALA A 138 21.01 -5.55 11.48
C ALA A 138 20.53 -6.51 12.58
N ALA A 139 19.27 -6.37 13.02
CA ALA A 139 18.64 -7.29 13.97
C ALA A 139 18.56 -8.71 13.39
N GLY A 140 18.28 -8.86 12.09
CA GLY A 140 18.31 -10.13 11.37
C GLY A 140 19.67 -10.83 11.42
N VAL A 141 20.78 -10.08 11.35
CA VAL A 141 22.13 -10.65 11.52
C VAL A 141 22.35 -11.19 12.93
N LEU A 142 21.94 -10.45 13.95
CA LEU A 142 22.01 -10.91 15.36
C LEU A 142 21.15 -12.15 15.61
N SER A 143 19.98 -12.19 14.99
CA SER A 143 19.09 -13.37 14.94
C SER A 143 19.81 -14.59 14.37
N MET A 144 20.40 -14.42 13.20
CA MET A 144 21.13 -15.47 12.49
C MET A 144 22.31 -15.99 13.30
N GLN A 145 23.10 -15.09 13.89
CA GLN A 145 24.21 -15.45 14.77
C GLN A 145 23.73 -16.30 15.96
N SER A 146 22.63 -15.90 16.59
CA SER A 146 22.07 -16.62 17.74
C SER A 146 21.57 -18.01 17.35
N LEU A 147 20.91 -18.14 16.20
CA LEU A 147 20.51 -19.45 15.66
C LEU A 147 21.71 -20.35 15.40
N LEU A 148 22.76 -19.83 14.76
CA LEU A 148 23.99 -20.60 14.50
C LEU A 148 24.64 -21.07 15.80
N TYR A 149 24.67 -20.20 16.81
CA TYR A 149 25.19 -20.55 18.13
C TYR A 149 24.33 -21.62 18.81
N ALA A 150 23.00 -21.46 18.83
CA ALA A 150 22.06 -22.42 19.44
C ALA A 150 22.11 -23.79 18.77
N VAL A 151 22.20 -23.85 17.43
CA VAL A 151 22.38 -25.11 16.70
C VAL A 151 23.69 -25.79 17.09
N GLY A 152 24.77 -25.03 17.25
CA GLY A 152 26.06 -25.54 17.72
C GLY A 152 26.03 -26.09 19.16
N LEU A 153 25.12 -25.60 20.01
CA LEU A 153 24.91 -26.07 21.38
C LEU A 153 23.96 -27.28 21.49
N GLY A 154 23.20 -27.60 20.44
CA GLY A 154 22.18 -28.66 20.40
C GLY A 154 22.76 -30.09 20.33
N ALA A 155 21.91 -31.07 19.95
CA ALA A 155 22.19 -32.53 19.97
C ALA A 155 23.30 -32.99 18.98
N GLY A 156 24.53 -32.53 19.27
CA GLY A 156 25.75 -32.80 18.55
C GLY A 156 26.17 -31.59 17.71
N ALA A 157 27.38 -31.07 17.96
CA ALA A 157 28.16 -30.25 17.04
C ALA A 157 28.49 -30.97 15.70
N ILE A 158 27.72 -32.01 15.36
CA ILE A 158 27.79 -32.80 14.15
C ILE A 158 27.17 -31.96 13.03
N PRO A 159 27.95 -31.57 12.01
CA PRO A 159 27.47 -30.67 10.95
C PRO A 159 26.20 -31.15 10.24
N THR A 160 25.97 -32.46 10.15
CA THR A 160 24.79 -33.04 9.50
C THR A 160 23.50 -32.82 10.31
N ALA A 161 23.52 -33.01 11.63
CA ALA A 161 22.35 -32.77 12.49
C ALA A 161 21.98 -31.29 12.51
N ALA A 162 22.99 -30.42 12.57
CA ALA A 162 22.84 -28.97 12.43
C ALA A 162 22.17 -28.59 11.10
N ALA A 163 22.62 -29.16 9.98
CA ALA A 163 22.04 -28.93 8.66
C ALA A 163 20.58 -29.40 8.56
N VAL A 164 20.24 -30.57 9.12
CA VAL A 164 18.86 -31.08 9.14
C VAL A 164 17.94 -30.14 9.92
N ASN A 165 18.35 -29.70 11.11
CA ASN A 165 17.58 -28.73 11.90
C ASN A 165 17.39 -27.40 11.17
N TRP A 166 18.40 -26.96 10.42
CA TRP A 166 18.34 -25.74 9.63
C TRP A 166 17.30 -25.83 8.50
N VAL A 167 17.37 -26.90 7.71
CA VAL A 167 16.45 -27.14 6.59
C VAL A 167 15.02 -27.35 7.09
N LEU A 168 14.84 -28.09 8.19
CA LEU A 168 13.51 -28.35 8.73
C LEU A 168 12.85 -27.08 9.27
N LYS A 169 13.62 -26.22 9.96
CA LYS A 169 13.19 -24.87 10.36
C LYS A 169 12.71 -24.05 9.16
N ASP A 170 13.49 -24.04 8.09
CA ASP A 170 13.18 -23.25 6.90
C ASP A 170 11.97 -23.81 6.13
N GLY A 171 11.89 -25.13 5.98
CA GLY A 171 10.75 -25.81 5.36
C GLY A 171 9.44 -25.59 6.12
N LEU A 172 9.45 -25.78 7.44
CA LEU A 172 8.27 -25.52 8.29
C LEU A 172 7.86 -24.05 8.25
N GLY A 173 8.84 -23.14 8.28
CA GLY A 173 8.61 -21.70 8.15
C GLY A 173 7.89 -21.33 6.85
N GLN A 174 8.37 -21.85 5.72
CA GLN A 174 7.79 -21.56 4.41
C GLN A 174 6.40 -22.17 4.27
N PHE A 175 6.21 -23.43 4.68
CA PHE A 175 4.91 -24.10 4.64
C PHE A 175 3.87 -23.39 5.51
N GLY A 176 4.25 -22.99 6.74
CA GLY A 176 3.37 -22.22 7.63
C GLY A 176 3.01 -20.85 7.06
N GLY A 177 3.95 -20.17 6.41
CA GLY A 177 3.68 -18.90 5.72
C GLY A 177 2.65 -19.04 4.59
N VAL A 178 2.74 -20.11 3.79
CA VAL A 178 1.77 -20.39 2.71
C VAL A 178 0.38 -20.69 3.28
N LEU A 179 0.29 -21.52 4.32
CA LEU A 179 -0.99 -21.80 4.97
C LEU A 179 -1.62 -20.53 5.53
N PHE A 180 -0.84 -19.68 6.19
CA PHE A 180 -1.34 -18.42 6.72
C PHE A 180 -1.82 -17.48 5.61
N ALA A 181 -1.06 -17.37 4.51
CA ALA A 181 -1.46 -16.60 3.33
C ALA A 181 -2.82 -17.06 2.77
N SER A 182 -3.11 -18.36 2.79
CA SER A 182 -4.39 -18.89 2.32
C SER A 182 -5.58 -18.62 3.25
N ILE A 183 -5.33 -18.34 4.54
CA ILE A 183 -6.37 -18.11 5.55
C ILE A 183 -6.66 -16.60 5.71
N VAL A 184 -5.63 -15.75 5.60
CA VAL A 184 -5.78 -14.31 5.76
C VAL A 184 -6.12 -13.67 4.41
N ASN A 185 -7.41 -13.53 4.15
CA ASN A 185 -7.94 -12.89 2.96
C ASN A 185 -8.26 -11.40 3.20
N ASN A 186 -7.92 -10.56 2.21
CA ASN A 186 -8.30 -9.16 1.95
C ASN A 186 -8.07 -8.05 3.01
N ARG A 187 -7.93 -8.37 4.30
CA ARG A 187 -7.83 -7.37 5.40
C ARG A 187 -6.71 -6.33 5.32
N TYR A 188 -5.70 -6.56 4.48
CA TYR A 188 -4.54 -5.68 4.39
C TYR A 188 -4.82 -4.36 3.68
N ASP A 189 -5.80 -4.35 2.75
CA ASP A 189 -6.06 -3.19 1.91
C ASP A 189 -6.90 -2.12 2.63
N ALA A 190 -7.80 -2.54 3.53
CA ALA A 190 -8.63 -1.62 4.33
C ALA A 190 -7.81 -0.77 5.31
N ASP A 191 -6.91 -1.41 6.07
CA ASP A 191 -6.10 -0.77 7.12
C ASP A 191 -4.58 -1.01 6.95
N PRO A 192 -3.96 -0.56 5.83
CA PRO A 192 -2.56 -0.91 5.54
C PRO A 192 -1.58 -0.29 6.54
N LYS A 193 -1.92 0.87 7.13
CA LYS A 193 -1.14 1.50 8.20
C LYS A 193 -1.05 0.61 9.44
N ARG A 194 -2.19 0.10 9.91
CA ARG A 194 -2.29 -0.80 11.07
C ARG A 194 -1.54 -2.10 10.82
N TRP A 195 -1.79 -2.75 9.68
CA TRP A 195 -1.15 -4.01 9.34
C TRP A 195 0.36 -3.88 9.19
N ARG A 196 0.86 -2.74 8.69
CA ARG A 196 2.30 -2.48 8.60
C ARG A 196 2.98 -2.41 9.96
N ILE A 197 2.30 -1.84 10.97
CA ILE A 197 2.79 -1.82 12.36
C ILE A 197 2.68 -3.22 12.96
N ALA A 198 1.56 -3.92 12.76
CA ALA A 198 1.34 -5.27 13.26
C ALA A 198 2.41 -6.24 12.75
N SER A 199 2.73 -6.16 11.45
CA SER A 199 3.77 -6.96 10.83
C SER A 199 5.15 -6.64 11.41
N SER A 200 5.46 -5.37 11.70
CA SER A 200 6.75 -5.01 12.31
C SER A 200 6.89 -5.52 13.75
N ILE A 201 5.82 -5.46 14.55
CA ILE A 201 5.81 -6.02 15.91
C ILE A 201 6.00 -7.54 15.85
N ALA A 202 5.24 -8.22 14.98
CA ALA A 202 5.37 -9.67 14.79
C ALA A 202 6.78 -10.08 14.34
N LEU A 203 7.40 -9.29 13.45
CA LEU A 203 8.77 -9.50 13.01
C LEU A 203 9.76 -9.38 14.18
N ASP A 204 9.66 -8.32 14.99
CA ASP A 204 10.57 -8.11 16.12
C ASP A 204 10.40 -9.20 17.19
N ILE A 205 9.16 -9.63 17.48
CA ILE A 205 8.91 -10.77 18.38
C ILE A 205 9.53 -12.06 17.83
N ALA A 206 9.40 -12.31 16.53
CA ALA A 206 9.98 -13.48 15.90
C ALA A 206 11.51 -13.47 15.95
N VAL A 207 12.12 -12.32 15.63
CA VAL A 207 13.58 -12.12 15.73
C VAL A 207 14.05 -12.29 17.18
N LEU A 208 13.32 -11.76 18.16
CA LEU A 208 13.63 -11.99 19.57
C LEU A 208 13.56 -13.47 19.93
N GLY A 209 12.53 -14.18 19.44
CA GLY A 209 12.40 -15.62 19.63
C GLY A 209 13.61 -16.41 19.11
N GLU A 210 14.11 -16.05 17.93
CA GLU A 210 15.35 -16.62 17.36
C GLU A 210 16.58 -16.27 18.20
N ILE A 211 16.69 -15.02 18.69
CA ILE A 211 17.79 -14.56 19.57
C ILE A 211 17.83 -15.33 20.90
N LEU A 212 16.67 -15.73 21.42
CA LEU A 212 16.56 -16.46 22.69
C LEU A 212 16.77 -17.97 22.56
N THR A 213 16.89 -18.51 21.33
CA THR A 213 17.11 -19.95 21.11
C THR A 213 18.31 -20.56 21.85
N PRO A 214 19.45 -19.85 22.09
CA PRO A 214 20.56 -20.41 22.87
C PRO A 214 20.20 -20.75 24.32
N LEU A 215 19.15 -20.15 24.89
CA LEU A 215 18.70 -20.42 26.27
C LEU A 215 17.91 -21.73 26.38
N ALA A 216 17.43 -22.27 25.27
CA ALA A 216 16.62 -23.49 25.23
C ALA A 216 17.06 -24.41 24.06
N PRO A 217 18.32 -24.90 24.04
CA PRO A 217 18.86 -25.68 22.93
C PRO A 217 18.08 -26.99 22.68
N GLY A 218 17.50 -27.58 23.73
CA GLY A 218 16.64 -28.77 23.62
C GLY A 218 15.33 -28.54 22.85
N SER A 219 14.88 -27.28 22.76
CA SER A 219 13.67 -26.87 22.05
C SER A 219 14.00 -26.03 20.80
N PHE A 220 15.26 -26.03 20.35
CA PHE A 220 15.75 -25.21 19.25
C PHE A 220 14.81 -25.28 18.04
N LEU A 221 14.54 -26.50 17.55
CA LEU A 221 13.79 -26.70 16.32
C LEU A 221 12.38 -26.12 16.43
N ALA A 222 11.71 -26.30 17.57
CA ALA A 222 10.34 -25.80 17.79
C ALA A 222 10.30 -24.26 17.83
N ILE A 223 11.17 -23.65 18.64
CA ILE A 223 11.23 -22.18 18.80
C ILE A 223 11.63 -21.53 17.47
N ALA A 224 12.68 -22.04 16.85
CA ALA A 224 13.22 -21.49 15.61
C ALA A 224 12.25 -21.65 14.44
N SER A 225 11.52 -22.76 14.36
CA SER A 225 10.49 -22.97 13.32
C SER A 225 9.31 -22.03 13.52
N LEU A 226 8.81 -21.91 14.76
CA LEU A 226 7.70 -21.00 15.08
C LEU A 226 8.06 -19.55 14.77
N ALA A 227 9.26 -19.11 15.16
CA ALA A 227 9.76 -17.79 14.83
C ALA A 227 9.87 -17.59 13.31
N ASN A 228 10.36 -18.59 12.56
CA ASN A 228 10.47 -18.49 11.10
C ASN A 228 9.11 -18.42 10.39
N VAL A 229 8.09 -19.13 10.89
CA VAL A 229 6.70 -18.97 10.43
C VAL A 229 6.24 -17.53 10.66
N ALA A 230 6.42 -17.00 11.87
CA ALA A 230 6.03 -15.63 12.22
C ALA A 230 6.75 -14.57 11.35
N LYS A 231 8.04 -14.74 11.04
CA LYS A 231 8.77 -13.84 10.12
C LYS A 231 8.17 -13.87 8.71
N ASN A 232 7.87 -15.05 8.17
CA ASN A 232 7.29 -15.16 6.83
C ASN A 232 5.91 -14.48 6.77
N VAL A 233 5.10 -14.67 7.80
CA VAL A 233 3.80 -13.99 7.94
C VAL A 233 3.99 -12.46 8.00
N ALA A 234 4.92 -11.99 8.82
CA ALA A 234 5.25 -10.57 8.92
C ALA A 234 5.72 -9.99 7.59
N TRP A 235 6.61 -10.68 6.85
CA TRP A 235 7.07 -10.23 5.56
C TRP A 235 5.98 -10.19 4.50
N LEU A 236 5.08 -11.18 4.50
CA LEU A 236 3.94 -11.20 3.59
C LEU A 236 3.02 -10.01 3.86
N SER A 237 2.65 -9.78 5.12
CA SER A 237 1.82 -8.64 5.52
C SER A 237 2.48 -7.29 5.21
N ALA A 238 3.79 -7.14 5.50
CA ALA A 238 4.55 -5.96 5.14
C ALA A 238 4.66 -5.77 3.61
N SER A 239 4.66 -6.85 2.83
CA SER A 239 4.65 -6.79 1.37
C SER A 239 3.29 -6.35 0.82
N ALA A 240 2.19 -6.89 1.35
CA ALA A 240 0.84 -6.52 0.95
C ALA A 240 0.57 -5.03 1.22
N THR A 241 0.87 -4.56 2.44
CA THR A 241 0.68 -3.14 2.80
C THR A 241 1.53 -2.17 1.98
N ARG A 242 2.75 -2.57 1.59
CA ARG A 242 3.61 -1.76 0.70
C ARG A 242 3.02 -1.59 -0.70
N ALA A 243 2.27 -2.55 -1.22
CA ALA A 243 1.64 -2.41 -2.52
C ALA A 243 0.65 -1.24 -2.51
N GLY A 244 -0.20 -1.15 -1.47
CA GLY A 244 -1.09 -0.01 -1.26
C GLY A 244 -0.36 1.32 -1.13
N PHE A 245 0.75 1.37 -0.38
CA PHE A 245 1.57 2.59 -0.25
C PHE A 245 2.24 3.00 -1.57
N HIS A 246 2.81 2.06 -2.32
CA HIS A 246 3.42 2.37 -3.61
C HIS A 246 2.39 2.91 -4.60
N ASN A 247 1.18 2.35 -4.56
CA ASN A 247 0.05 2.84 -5.35
C ASN A 247 -0.36 4.26 -4.95
N SER A 248 -0.44 4.57 -3.64
CA SER A 248 -0.79 5.92 -3.19
C SER A 248 0.26 6.98 -3.57
N PHE A 249 1.53 6.58 -3.71
CA PHE A 249 2.60 7.49 -4.12
C PHE A 249 2.64 7.80 -5.61
N ALA A 250 2.08 6.95 -6.46
CA ALA A 250 2.13 7.14 -7.92
C ALA A 250 1.17 8.26 -8.37
N ILE A 251 1.67 9.23 -9.14
CA ILE A 251 0.84 10.31 -9.71
C ILE A 251 0.66 10.14 -11.23
N ARG A 252 1.65 9.57 -11.92
CA ARG A 252 1.70 9.54 -13.40
C ARG A 252 1.64 8.12 -13.95
N GLU A 253 0.81 7.26 -13.36
CA GLU A 253 0.75 5.83 -13.71
C GLU A 253 2.14 5.15 -13.63
N ASN A 254 2.96 5.60 -12.67
CA ASN A 254 4.36 5.21 -12.51
C ASN A 254 4.59 4.19 -11.38
N LEU A 255 3.57 3.41 -11.01
CA LEU A 255 3.61 2.42 -9.93
C LEU A 255 4.79 1.43 -10.07
N ALA A 256 5.06 0.97 -11.29
CA ALA A 256 6.17 0.05 -11.57
C ALA A 256 7.54 0.69 -11.25
N ASP A 257 7.74 1.96 -11.59
CA ASP A 257 8.97 2.68 -11.29
C ASP A 257 9.11 2.92 -9.78
N VAL A 258 8.03 3.38 -9.11
CA VAL A 258 7.99 3.53 -7.64
C VAL A 258 8.37 2.23 -6.94
N THR A 259 7.77 1.11 -7.35
CA THR A 259 8.03 -0.21 -6.77
C THR A 259 9.46 -0.69 -7.05
N ALA A 260 9.97 -0.51 -8.27
CA ALA A 260 11.34 -0.88 -8.61
C ALA A 260 12.37 -0.08 -7.79
N LYS A 261 12.15 1.22 -7.60
CA LYS A 261 13.03 2.10 -6.83
C LYS A 261 12.97 1.82 -5.33
N ALA A 262 11.79 1.52 -4.80
CA ALA A 262 11.65 1.00 -3.45
C ALA A 262 12.43 -0.32 -3.28
N GLY A 263 12.43 -1.18 -4.29
CA GLY A 263 13.28 -2.39 -4.34
C GLY A 263 14.78 -2.07 -4.24
N SER A 264 15.29 -1.13 -5.04
CA SER A 264 16.69 -0.68 -4.97
C SER A 264 17.05 -0.11 -3.58
N GLN A 265 16.17 0.71 -2.99
CA GLN A 265 16.33 1.24 -1.64
C GLN A 265 16.36 0.12 -0.59
N GLY A 266 15.51 -0.89 -0.75
CA GLY A 266 15.50 -2.11 0.08
C GLY A 266 16.81 -2.87 0.02
N ILE A 267 17.36 -3.08 -1.17
CA ILE A 267 18.67 -3.74 -1.35
C ILE A 267 19.77 -2.93 -0.68
N ALA A 268 19.85 -1.61 -0.95
CA ALA A 268 20.89 -0.78 -0.35
C ALA A 268 20.81 -0.75 1.19
N SER A 269 19.60 -0.53 1.75
CA SER A 269 19.41 -0.58 3.21
C SER A 269 19.78 -1.94 3.79
N SER A 270 19.52 -3.05 3.08
CA SER A 270 19.94 -4.38 3.54
C SER A 270 21.47 -4.55 3.59
N ILE A 271 22.21 -3.97 2.64
CA ILE A 271 23.68 -3.99 2.63
C ILE A 271 24.22 -3.23 3.84
N PHE A 272 23.71 -2.01 4.08
CA PHE A 272 24.11 -1.22 5.25
C PHE A 272 23.72 -1.88 6.56
N GLY A 273 22.49 -2.41 6.67
CA GLY A 273 22.00 -3.12 7.84
C GLY A 273 22.79 -4.39 8.12
N THR A 274 23.13 -5.16 7.09
CA THR A 274 23.98 -6.36 7.25
C THR A 274 25.37 -5.99 7.73
N GLY A 275 26.01 -4.97 7.13
CA GLY A 275 27.30 -4.46 7.59
C GLY A 275 27.28 -4.00 9.04
N LEU A 276 26.27 -3.23 9.42
CA LEU A 276 26.05 -2.78 10.80
C LEU A 276 25.85 -3.97 11.75
N GLY A 277 25.00 -4.93 11.37
CA GLY A 277 24.73 -6.14 12.15
C GLY A 277 25.99 -6.98 12.37
N ILE A 278 26.86 -7.10 11.36
CA ILE A 278 28.16 -7.76 11.50
C ILE A 278 29.04 -7.02 12.51
N LEU A 279 29.14 -5.70 12.44
CA LEU A 279 29.93 -4.93 13.42
C LEU A 279 29.42 -5.11 14.85
N ILE A 280 28.10 -5.09 15.04
CA ILE A 280 27.46 -5.33 16.34
C ILE A 280 27.68 -6.79 16.80
N SER A 281 27.63 -7.76 15.89
CA SER A 281 27.89 -9.19 16.20
C SER A 281 29.27 -9.41 16.82
N GLN A 282 30.29 -8.73 16.29
CA GLN A 282 31.66 -8.83 16.80
C GLN A 282 31.79 -8.29 18.22
N TRP A 283 31.04 -7.23 18.53
CA TRP A 283 31.05 -6.63 19.87
C TRP A 283 30.22 -7.42 20.88
N THR A 284 29.05 -7.92 20.49
CA THR A 284 28.15 -8.68 21.38
C THR A 284 28.70 -10.07 21.73
N GLY A 285 29.43 -10.70 20.80
CA GLY A 285 29.99 -12.04 20.98
C GLY A 285 28.89 -13.11 21.15
N ALA A 286 29.21 -14.20 21.84
CA ALA A 286 28.26 -15.30 22.04
C ALA A 286 27.28 -15.10 23.22
N HIS A 287 27.36 -13.97 23.94
CA HIS A 287 26.55 -13.73 25.13
C HIS A 287 25.13 -13.28 24.76
N THR A 288 24.14 -14.14 24.96
CA THR A 288 22.73 -13.85 24.63
C THR A 288 22.23 -12.54 25.21
N LEU A 289 22.61 -12.18 26.45
CA LEU A 289 22.20 -10.90 27.06
C LEU A 289 22.71 -9.68 26.30
N ASN A 290 23.94 -9.71 25.78
CA ASN A 290 24.49 -8.61 24.97
C ASN A 290 23.76 -8.50 23.64
N VAL A 291 23.42 -9.64 23.02
CA VAL A 291 22.64 -9.68 21.78
C VAL A 291 21.23 -9.14 21.99
N VAL A 292 20.56 -9.51 23.09
CA VAL A 292 19.24 -8.99 23.47
C VAL A 292 19.29 -7.48 23.72
N ALA A 293 20.32 -6.98 24.41
CA ALA A 293 20.49 -5.55 24.65
C ALA A 293 20.68 -4.77 23.34
N ALA A 294 21.55 -5.25 22.45
CA ALA A 294 21.75 -4.66 21.13
C ALA A 294 20.48 -4.72 20.27
N PHE A 295 19.79 -5.86 20.27
CA PHE A 295 18.52 -6.04 19.59
C PHE A 295 17.45 -5.07 20.11
N SER A 296 17.38 -4.82 21.42
CA SER A 296 16.39 -3.90 22.00
C SER A 296 16.54 -2.48 21.45
N VAL A 297 17.77 -2.02 21.24
CA VAL A 297 18.06 -0.71 20.61
C VAL A 297 17.68 -0.73 19.13
N LEU A 298 18.02 -1.80 18.40
CA LEU A 298 17.69 -1.95 16.98
C LEU A 298 16.17 -2.06 16.75
N SER A 299 15.46 -2.80 17.61
CA SER A 299 14.00 -2.94 17.59
C SER A 299 13.32 -1.60 17.89
N ALA A 300 13.78 -0.85 18.89
CA ALA A 300 13.26 0.50 19.15
C ALA A 300 13.45 1.44 17.94
N ALA A 301 14.63 1.38 17.29
CA ALA A 301 14.90 2.14 16.06
C ALA A 301 14.02 1.69 14.88
N HIS A 302 13.86 0.38 14.69
CA HIS A 302 13.00 -0.23 13.67
C HIS A 302 11.53 0.17 13.86
N MET A 303 11.00 0.05 15.08
CA MET A 303 9.62 0.41 15.40
C MET A 303 9.35 1.90 15.27
N THR A 304 10.23 2.75 15.81
CA THR A 304 10.11 4.20 15.67
C THR A 304 10.14 4.64 14.22
N SER A 305 11.03 4.04 13.42
CA SER A 305 11.14 4.34 11.99
C SER A 305 9.92 3.84 11.22
N THR A 306 9.42 2.65 11.56
CA THR A 306 8.19 2.11 10.95
C THR A 306 7.01 3.02 11.25
N TYR A 307 6.82 3.42 12.51
CA TYR A 307 5.78 4.36 12.90
C TYR A 307 5.84 5.65 12.07
N LYS A 308 7.00 6.32 12.06
CA LYS A 308 7.18 7.57 11.32
C LYS A 308 7.04 7.41 9.80
N SER A 309 7.39 6.25 9.25
CA SER A 309 7.18 5.97 7.82
C SER A 309 5.70 5.87 7.50
N VAL A 310 4.91 5.20 8.34
CA VAL A 310 3.49 4.97 8.09
C VAL A 310 2.64 6.21 8.39
N ASP A 311 3.00 6.95 9.43
CA ASP A 311 2.33 8.17 9.88
C ASP A 311 2.27 9.26 8.79
N CYS A 312 3.31 9.36 7.95
CA CYS A 312 3.33 10.35 6.88
C CYS A 312 2.54 9.95 5.62
N VAL A 313 2.16 8.67 5.47
CA VAL A 313 1.49 8.18 4.24
C VAL A 313 0.08 8.73 4.15
N GLN A 314 -0.26 9.35 3.03
CA GLN A 314 -1.60 9.84 2.72
C GLN A 314 -2.29 8.89 1.74
N LEU A 315 -3.30 8.18 2.21
CA LEU A 315 -4.05 7.21 1.41
C LEU A 315 -5.30 7.84 0.82
N ARG A 316 -5.59 7.52 -0.45
CA ARG A 316 -6.77 8.01 -1.19
C ARG A 316 -8.00 7.14 -1.06
N THR A 317 -7.83 5.89 -0.66
CA THR A 317 -8.96 4.98 -0.45
C THR A 317 -9.81 5.46 0.73
N LEU A 318 -11.01 4.92 0.89
CA LEU A 318 -11.85 5.21 2.05
C LEU A 318 -12.05 3.90 2.81
N ASN A 319 -11.59 3.85 4.06
CA ASN A 319 -12.01 2.85 5.03
C ASN A 319 -12.99 3.50 6.03
N CYS A 320 -13.56 2.71 6.93
CA CYS A 320 -14.52 3.19 7.94
C CYS A 320 -13.98 4.42 8.70
N GLN A 321 -12.71 4.36 9.15
CA GLN A 321 -12.09 5.47 9.89
C GLN A 321 -11.97 6.77 9.08
N ARG A 322 -11.41 6.70 7.87
CA ARG A 322 -11.20 7.89 7.04
C ARG A 322 -12.53 8.48 6.60
N LEU A 323 -13.49 7.63 6.22
CA LEU A 323 -14.84 8.05 5.87
C LEU A 323 -15.53 8.73 7.06
N HIS A 324 -15.41 8.16 8.26
CA HIS A 324 -15.95 8.75 9.47
C HIS A 324 -15.34 10.11 9.81
N ILE A 325 -14.01 10.27 9.68
CA ILE A 325 -13.34 11.57 9.88
C ILE A 325 -13.86 12.61 8.86
N ILE A 326 -14.03 12.21 7.60
CA ILE A 326 -14.51 13.09 6.52
C ILE A 326 -15.96 13.51 6.75
N ALA A 327 -16.86 12.56 7.00
CA ALA A 327 -18.27 12.83 7.26
C ALA A 327 -18.45 13.73 8.49
N THR A 328 -17.72 13.44 9.58
CA THR A 328 -17.74 14.26 10.79
C THR A 328 -17.28 15.68 10.51
N HIS A 329 -16.24 15.87 9.68
CA HIS A 329 -15.77 17.21 9.31
C HIS A 329 -16.77 17.96 8.43
N PHE A 330 -17.34 17.29 7.43
CA PHE A 330 -18.35 17.86 6.53
C PHE A 330 -19.60 18.34 7.26
N LEU A 331 -19.98 17.64 8.33
CA LEU A 331 -21.16 17.93 9.13
C LEU A 331 -20.92 18.96 10.26
N LYS A 332 -19.69 19.43 10.47
CA LYS A 332 -19.45 20.45 11.50
C LYS A 332 -20.18 21.76 11.16
N PRO A 333 -20.89 22.37 12.12
CA PRO A 333 -21.45 23.70 11.95
C PRO A 333 -20.32 24.69 11.69
N SER A 334 -20.30 25.27 10.50
CA SER A 334 -19.27 26.22 10.06
C SER A 334 -19.96 27.43 9.43
N SER A 335 -19.41 28.63 9.67
CA SER A 335 -19.82 29.87 9.00
C SER A 335 -19.41 29.93 7.52
N GLU A 336 -18.59 28.99 7.07
CA GLU A 336 -18.14 28.80 5.68
C GLU A 336 -18.83 27.58 5.03
N ALA A 337 -18.68 27.45 3.71
CA ALA A 337 -19.18 26.32 2.95
C ALA A 337 -18.73 24.98 3.57
N ARG A 338 -19.58 23.95 3.52
CA ARG A 338 -19.19 22.60 3.93
C ARG A 338 -18.06 22.12 3.02
N GLU A 339 -16.96 21.69 3.60
CA GLU A 339 -15.76 21.29 2.85
C GLU A 339 -15.27 19.90 3.26
N ILE A 340 -14.73 19.19 2.26
CA ILE A 340 -14.06 17.91 2.47
C ILE A 340 -12.63 18.19 2.96
N PRO A 341 -12.21 17.60 4.09
CA PRO A 341 -10.87 17.84 4.62
C PRO A 341 -9.80 17.29 3.69
N SER A 342 -8.64 17.96 3.68
CA SER A 342 -7.49 17.49 2.91
C SER A 342 -7.00 16.12 3.38
N MET A 343 -6.40 15.32 2.47
CA MET A 343 -5.81 14.01 2.82
C MET A 343 -4.80 14.11 3.96
N LYS A 344 -4.03 15.21 4.03
CA LYS A 344 -3.09 15.46 5.13
C LYS A 344 -3.81 15.58 6.47
N THR A 345 -4.89 16.36 6.52
CA THR A 345 -5.71 16.56 7.73
C THR A 345 -6.34 15.26 8.20
N VAL A 346 -6.81 14.42 7.27
CA VAL A 346 -7.36 13.10 7.61
C VAL A 346 -6.25 12.19 8.12
N SER A 347 -5.10 12.14 7.44
CA SER A 347 -3.95 11.32 7.85
C SER A 347 -3.43 11.66 9.25
N GLU A 348 -3.39 12.95 9.61
CA GLU A 348 -2.98 13.43 10.95
C GLU A 348 -3.96 13.01 12.06
N ARG A 349 -5.19 12.60 11.70
CA ARG A 349 -6.23 12.13 12.63
C ARG A 349 -6.43 10.61 12.60
N GLU A 350 -5.77 9.90 11.69
CA GLU A 350 -5.83 8.44 11.65
C GLU A 350 -5.13 7.84 12.88
N VAL A 351 -5.74 6.82 13.45
CA VAL A 351 -5.29 6.12 14.66
C VAL A 351 -5.15 4.64 14.32
N PHE A 352 -3.91 4.16 14.31
CA PHE A 352 -3.59 2.81 13.84
C PHE A 352 -2.79 1.96 14.85
N ILE A 353 -2.40 2.51 16.01
CA ILE A 353 -1.75 1.75 17.11
C ILE A 353 -2.78 1.31 18.19
N PRO A 354 -3.54 2.21 18.83
CA PRO A 354 -4.56 1.82 19.81
C PRO A 354 -5.59 0.82 19.26
N THR A 355 -5.89 0.93 17.96
CA THR A 355 -6.87 0.13 17.23
C THR A 355 -6.31 -1.22 16.75
N MET A 356 -5.06 -1.57 17.08
CA MET A 356 -4.37 -2.76 16.56
C MET A 356 -5.07 -4.08 16.86
N LEU A 357 -5.68 -4.22 18.04
CA LEU A 357 -6.40 -5.43 18.44
C LEU A 357 -7.91 -5.30 18.23
N THR A 358 -8.48 -4.14 18.52
CA THR A 358 -9.93 -3.90 18.57
C THR A 358 -10.52 -3.43 17.24
N GLY A 359 -9.69 -2.96 16.30
CA GLY A 359 -10.15 -2.21 15.13
C GLY A 359 -10.53 -0.77 15.46
N TYR A 360 -10.81 0.01 14.42
CA TYR A 360 -11.42 1.32 14.59
C TYR A 360 -12.85 1.13 15.07
N GLN A 361 -13.22 1.83 16.15
CA GLN A 361 -14.58 1.82 16.68
C GLN A 361 -15.28 3.10 16.26
N THR A 362 -15.02 4.25 16.90
CA THR A 362 -15.56 5.56 16.49
C THR A 362 -14.68 6.70 17.01
N LEU A 363 -14.94 7.93 16.56
CA LEU A 363 -14.35 9.16 17.12
C LEU A 363 -15.12 9.69 18.35
N HIS A 364 -16.32 9.16 18.60
CA HIS A 364 -17.31 9.70 19.53
C HIS A 364 -17.48 8.76 20.74
N ASP A 365 -17.67 9.33 21.93
CA ASP A 365 -17.64 8.58 23.18
C ASP A 365 -19.01 7.99 23.55
N LYS A 366 -20.10 8.62 23.12
CA LYS A 366 -21.46 8.20 23.48
C LYS A 366 -22.06 7.15 22.54
N SER A 367 -21.44 6.85 21.40
CA SER A 367 -22.01 5.92 20.43
C SER A 367 -20.97 5.17 19.59
N VAL A 368 -21.34 3.95 19.17
CA VAL A 368 -20.52 3.08 18.32
C VAL A 368 -21.30 2.67 17.07
N ILE A 369 -20.73 2.90 15.89
CA ILE A 369 -21.26 2.43 14.60
C ILE A 369 -20.77 1.00 14.34
N HIS A 370 -21.70 0.11 14.02
CA HIS A 370 -21.44 -1.24 13.56
C HIS A 370 -21.91 -1.36 12.11
N GLU A 371 -21.00 -1.19 11.16
CA GLU A 371 -21.27 -1.23 9.71
C GLU A 371 -21.48 -2.65 9.17
N ASP A 372 -21.38 -3.65 10.04
CA ASP A 372 -21.50 -5.08 9.78
C ASP A 372 -22.59 -5.76 10.62
N ALA A 373 -23.68 -5.04 10.90
CA ALA A 373 -24.76 -5.61 11.69
C ALA A 373 -25.52 -6.70 10.92
N THR A 374 -25.86 -7.80 11.60
CA THR A 374 -26.83 -8.77 11.05
C THR A 374 -28.24 -8.22 11.15
N LEU A 375 -29.19 -8.77 10.38
CA LEU A 375 -30.60 -8.39 10.51
C LEU A 375 -31.16 -8.65 11.91
N ASP A 376 -30.69 -9.71 12.58
CA ASP A 376 -31.06 -10.02 13.96
C ASP A 376 -30.57 -8.94 14.93
N GLN A 377 -29.33 -8.47 14.76
CA GLN A 377 -28.77 -7.38 15.56
C GLN A 377 -29.48 -6.05 15.31
N LEU A 378 -29.71 -5.71 14.03
CA LEU A 378 -30.47 -4.51 13.63
C LEU A 378 -31.88 -4.48 14.22
N SER A 379 -32.54 -5.64 14.25
CA SER A 379 -33.91 -5.77 14.73
C SER A 379 -34.01 -6.03 16.23
N GLN A 380 -32.89 -6.19 16.94
CA GLN A 380 -32.84 -6.60 18.35
C GLN A 380 -33.67 -7.88 18.59
N ASP A 381 -33.53 -8.85 17.67
CA ASP A 381 -34.30 -10.09 17.64
C ASP A 381 -35.84 -9.91 17.58
N ASN A 382 -36.31 -8.74 17.15
CA ASN A 382 -37.74 -8.40 17.05
C ASN A 382 -38.20 -8.24 15.58
N PRO A 383 -39.01 -9.18 15.06
CA PRO A 383 -39.52 -9.13 13.70
C PRO A 383 -40.31 -7.87 13.35
N ASP A 384 -41.02 -7.26 14.32
CA ASP A 384 -41.81 -6.05 14.08
C ASP A 384 -40.90 -4.84 13.82
N ILE A 385 -39.75 -4.78 14.49
CA ILE A 385 -38.72 -3.75 14.23
C ILE A 385 -38.14 -3.94 12.84
N LEU A 386 -37.85 -5.18 12.43
CA LEU A 386 -37.37 -5.47 11.09
C LEU A 386 -38.39 -5.08 10.01
N GLY A 387 -39.67 -5.38 10.23
CA GLY A 387 -40.77 -4.98 9.36
C GLY A 387 -40.85 -3.46 9.21
N ARG A 388 -40.80 -2.73 10.33
CA ARG A 388 -40.78 -1.26 10.34
C ARG A 388 -39.57 -0.69 9.58
N LEU A 389 -38.38 -1.24 9.79
CA LEU A 389 -37.16 -0.83 9.09
C LEU A 389 -37.32 -1.05 7.58
N LYS A 390 -37.82 -2.23 7.18
CA LYS A 390 -38.06 -2.56 5.77
C LYS A 390 -39.05 -1.58 5.13
N ASP A 391 -40.16 -1.28 5.80
CA ASP A 391 -41.19 -0.39 5.28
C ASP A 391 -40.71 1.07 5.20
N PHE A 392 -39.91 1.52 6.17
CA PHE A 392 -39.39 2.89 6.23
C PHE A 392 -38.31 3.14 5.17
N TYR A 393 -37.29 2.27 5.11
CA TYR A 393 -36.19 2.43 4.15
C TYR A 393 -36.63 2.11 2.73
N GLY A 394 -37.52 1.12 2.55
CA GLY A 394 -38.28 0.86 1.32
C GLY A 394 -37.45 0.65 0.05
N VAL A 395 -36.98 1.76 -0.53
CA VAL A 395 -36.16 1.84 -1.75
C VAL A 395 -34.66 1.89 -1.49
N GLU A 396 -34.26 2.24 -0.27
CA GLU A 396 -32.87 2.36 0.13
C GLU A 396 -32.20 0.99 0.21
N LYS A 397 -30.92 0.94 -0.19
CA LYS A 397 -30.12 -0.30 -0.15
C LYS A 397 -29.34 -0.48 1.15
N TYR A 398 -29.80 0.16 2.21
CA TYR A 398 -29.22 0.02 3.53
C TYR A 398 -30.33 0.09 4.59
N LEU A 399 -30.06 -0.51 5.75
CA LEU A 399 -30.90 -0.42 6.95
C LEU A 399 -30.03 0.09 8.08
N LEU A 400 -30.58 0.99 8.90
CA LEU A 400 -29.92 1.49 10.08
C LEU A 400 -30.89 1.50 11.25
N ASN A 401 -30.42 1.10 12.44
CA ASN A 401 -31.18 1.22 13.67
C ASN A 401 -30.32 1.73 14.83
N LEU A 402 -30.95 2.41 15.78
CA LEU A 402 -30.34 2.94 16.99
C LEU A 402 -30.85 2.21 18.22
N THR A 403 -29.93 1.62 18.97
CA THR A 403 -30.19 1.02 20.28
C THR A 403 -29.62 1.90 21.38
N LEU A 404 -30.50 2.52 22.17
CA LEU A 404 -30.12 3.34 23.31
C LEU A 404 -29.77 2.43 24.51
N MET A 405 -28.48 2.37 24.83
CA MET A 405 -27.97 1.67 26.01
C MET A 405 -28.13 2.51 27.29
N GLU A 406 -28.62 1.91 28.38
CA GLU A 406 -28.70 2.57 29.71
C GLU A 406 -27.31 2.83 30.32
N ARG A 407 -26.33 1.98 29.98
CA ARG A 407 -24.94 2.08 30.42
C ARG A 407 -24.01 1.77 29.27
N GLY A 408 -22.99 2.60 29.08
CA GLY A 408 -22.05 2.51 27.97
C GLY A 408 -22.51 3.28 26.73
N ALA A 409 -21.76 3.12 25.64
CA ALA A 409 -22.06 3.80 24.38
C ALA A 409 -23.30 3.21 23.72
N HIS A 410 -24.16 4.08 23.17
CA HIS A 410 -25.29 3.70 22.33
C HIS A 410 -24.81 2.99 21.07
N ARG A 411 -25.64 2.11 20.53
CA ARG A 411 -25.27 1.26 19.40
C ARG A 411 -26.03 1.70 18.15
N ILE A 412 -25.29 2.04 17.09
CA ILE A 412 -25.84 2.32 15.76
C ILE A 412 -25.48 1.12 14.89
N ASP A 413 -26.47 0.32 14.56
CA ASP A 413 -26.31 -0.85 13.72
C ASP A 413 -26.66 -0.47 12.29
N LEU A 414 -25.79 -0.82 11.35
CA LEU A 414 -25.93 -0.55 9.93
C LEU A 414 -25.69 -1.85 9.15
N ALA A 415 -26.55 -2.13 8.18
CA ALA A 415 -26.36 -3.20 7.22
C ALA A 415 -26.62 -2.72 5.80
N LEU A 416 -25.82 -3.20 4.86
CA LEU A 416 -25.96 -2.93 3.43
C LEU A 416 -26.63 -4.11 2.73
N GLU A 417 -27.43 -3.82 1.71
CA GLU A 417 -28.00 -4.83 0.83
C GLU A 417 -26.91 -5.48 -0.05
N GLU A 418 -27.11 -6.71 -0.52
CA GLU A 418 -26.20 -7.44 -1.42
C GLU A 418 -25.78 -6.60 -2.64
N ASN A 419 -26.69 -5.80 -3.20
CA ASN A 419 -26.47 -4.99 -4.39
C ASN A 419 -26.27 -3.49 -4.11
N ALA A 420 -25.96 -3.12 -2.85
CA ALA A 420 -25.65 -1.75 -2.48
C ALA A 420 -24.36 -1.30 -3.16
N THR A 421 -24.41 -0.12 -3.77
CA THR A 421 -23.30 0.56 -4.45
C THR A 421 -22.46 1.36 -3.45
N PRO A 422 -21.27 1.83 -3.86
CA PRO A 422 -20.48 2.76 -3.04
C PRO A 422 -21.25 4.01 -2.61
N GLN A 423 -22.13 4.55 -3.47
CA GLN A 423 -22.94 5.72 -3.13
C GLN A 423 -23.95 5.41 -2.03
N ASP A 424 -24.57 4.22 -2.07
CA ASP A 424 -25.49 3.76 -1.00
C ASP A 424 -24.73 3.65 0.34
N ALA A 425 -23.51 3.12 0.32
CA ALA A 425 -22.66 3.01 1.51
C ALA A 425 -22.23 4.38 2.06
N LEU A 426 -21.91 5.36 1.19
CA LEU A 426 -21.60 6.73 1.61
C LEU A 426 -22.80 7.40 2.27
N CYS A 427 -23.99 7.27 1.69
CA CYS A 427 -25.25 7.81 2.24
C CYS A 427 -25.57 7.19 3.60
N ALA A 428 -25.47 5.86 3.68
CA ALA A 428 -25.67 5.09 4.91
C ALA A 428 -24.73 5.55 6.04
N HIS A 429 -23.45 5.77 5.71
CA HIS A 429 -22.47 6.25 6.67
C HIS A 429 -22.73 7.69 7.11
N LEU A 430 -23.08 8.57 6.17
CA LEU A 430 -23.46 9.96 6.47
C LEU A 430 -24.63 10.02 7.46
N HIS A 431 -25.64 9.18 7.24
CA HIS A 431 -26.78 9.03 8.14
C HIS A 431 -26.34 8.56 9.54
N ALA A 432 -25.48 7.55 9.62
CA ALA A 432 -24.96 7.08 10.90
C ALA A 432 -24.21 8.18 11.68
N VAL A 433 -23.36 8.96 11.00
CA VAL A 433 -22.60 10.05 11.64
C VAL A 433 -23.50 11.20 12.11
N LEU A 434 -24.55 11.53 11.35
CA LEU A 434 -25.56 12.52 11.78
C LEU A 434 -26.23 12.11 13.10
N ILE A 435 -26.56 10.83 13.26
CA ILE A 435 -27.10 10.30 14.53
C ILE A 435 -26.07 10.40 15.64
N GLN A 436 -24.80 10.04 15.39
CA GLN A 436 -23.74 10.15 16.40
C GLN A 436 -23.57 11.58 16.91
N LEU A 437 -23.49 12.56 16.02
CA LEU A 437 -23.35 13.96 16.38
C LEU A 437 -24.54 14.45 17.22
N ALA A 438 -25.76 14.03 16.87
CA ALA A 438 -26.95 14.38 17.64
C ALA A 438 -26.96 13.75 19.05
N LEU A 439 -26.43 12.53 19.21
CA LEU A 439 -26.28 11.88 20.51
C LEU A 439 -25.23 12.56 21.40
N GLU A 440 -24.23 13.21 20.80
CA GLU A 440 -23.25 14.01 21.54
C GLU A 440 -23.86 15.30 22.10
N ASP A 441 -24.73 15.97 21.36
CA ASP A 441 -25.28 17.29 21.73
C ASP A 441 -26.57 17.22 22.57
N ALA A 442 -27.35 16.13 22.51
CA ALA A 442 -28.71 16.08 23.07
C ALA A 442 -28.88 15.24 24.34
N VAL A 443 -29.92 15.57 25.11
CA VAL A 443 -30.59 14.63 26.03
C VAL A 443 -31.48 13.75 25.16
N THR A 444 -31.24 12.44 25.21
CA THR A 444 -31.76 11.40 24.30
C THR A 444 -33.25 11.58 23.92
N PRO A 445 -33.56 11.95 22.67
CA PRO A 445 -34.91 11.77 22.13
C PRO A 445 -35.23 10.27 21.97
N ASN A 446 -36.48 9.94 21.63
CA ASN A 446 -36.87 8.59 21.24
C ASN A 446 -35.94 8.09 20.10
N ALA A 447 -35.40 6.88 20.24
CA ALA A 447 -34.41 6.33 19.30
C ALA A 447 -34.90 6.39 17.85
N TRP A 448 -36.17 6.07 17.61
CA TRP A 448 -36.73 6.07 16.27
C TRP A 448 -36.91 7.49 15.70
N GLU A 449 -37.42 8.42 16.50
CA GLU A 449 -37.60 9.81 16.05
C GLU A 449 -36.27 10.42 15.62
N LEU A 450 -35.18 10.06 16.29
CA LEU A 450 -33.85 10.49 15.92
C LEU A 450 -33.38 9.88 14.60
N VAL A 451 -33.55 8.55 14.42
CA VAL A 451 -33.20 7.85 13.17
C VAL A 451 -33.99 8.45 12.01
N GLU A 452 -35.30 8.63 12.16
CA GLU A 452 -36.16 9.18 11.11
C GLU A 452 -35.81 10.63 10.77
N ALA A 453 -35.59 11.49 11.77
CA ALA A 453 -35.20 12.88 11.51
C ALA A 453 -33.84 12.97 10.80
N LYS A 454 -32.86 12.17 11.23
CA LYS A 454 -31.50 12.19 10.66
C LYS A 454 -31.43 11.52 9.29
N TYR A 455 -32.36 10.63 8.97
CA TYR A 455 -32.53 10.10 7.62
C TYR A 455 -32.82 11.21 6.61
N TYR A 456 -33.80 12.07 6.89
CA TYR A 456 -34.14 13.17 5.98
C TYR A 456 -33.02 14.21 5.88
N ASP A 457 -32.31 14.48 6.99
CA ASP A 457 -31.10 15.32 6.97
C ASP A 457 -30.02 14.70 6.06
N ALA A 458 -29.80 13.38 6.14
CA ALA A 458 -28.82 12.68 5.32
C ALA A 458 -29.19 12.76 3.83
N GLN A 459 -30.46 12.50 3.48
CA GLN A 459 -30.95 12.58 2.10
C GLN A 459 -30.79 13.99 1.52
N ALA A 460 -31.09 15.03 2.30
CA ALA A 460 -30.94 16.42 1.86
C ALA A 460 -29.47 16.83 1.61
N LEU A 461 -28.52 16.16 2.26
CA LEU A 461 -27.10 16.47 2.20
C LEU A 461 -26.29 15.52 1.31
N ASN A 462 -26.88 14.40 0.91
CA ASN A 462 -26.17 13.32 0.23
C ASN A 462 -25.55 13.77 -1.09
N ASP A 463 -26.32 14.46 -1.93
CA ASP A 463 -25.85 14.94 -3.24
C ASP A 463 -24.69 15.93 -3.08
N GLU A 464 -24.78 16.86 -2.13
CA GLU A 464 -23.68 17.79 -1.84
C GLU A 464 -22.45 17.04 -1.30
N PHE A 465 -22.64 16.10 -0.37
CA PHE A 465 -21.55 15.33 0.21
C PHE A 465 -20.79 14.52 -0.86
N ILE A 466 -21.52 13.80 -1.71
CA ILE A 466 -20.95 13.01 -2.81
C ILE A 466 -20.27 13.93 -3.82
N ALA A 467 -20.91 15.01 -4.26
CA ALA A 467 -20.32 15.94 -5.23
C ALA A 467 -19.00 16.53 -4.73
N ARG A 468 -18.94 16.99 -3.47
CA ARG A 468 -17.70 17.53 -2.88
C ARG A 468 -16.63 16.45 -2.69
N LEU A 469 -17.03 15.20 -2.42
CA LEU A 469 -16.11 14.07 -2.30
C LEU A 469 -15.54 13.68 -3.67
N GLU A 470 -16.33 13.71 -4.73
CA GLU A 470 -15.91 13.44 -6.12
C GLU A 470 -15.04 14.57 -6.70
N GLU A 471 -15.29 15.83 -6.30
CA GLU A 471 -14.43 16.98 -6.63
C GLU A 471 -13.05 16.91 -5.94
N SER A 472 -12.91 16.04 -4.94
CA SER A 472 -11.70 15.89 -4.15
C SER A 472 -10.76 14.81 -4.70
N MET A 473 -9.72 14.47 -3.93
CA MET A 473 -8.70 13.48 -4.30
C MET A 473 -8.99 12.06 -3.77
N TRP A 474 -10.15 11.85 -3.13
CA TRP A 474 -10.59 10.58 -2.56
C TRP A 474 -11.14 9.62 -3.63
N HIS A 475 -10.90 8.32 -3.46
CA HIS A 475 -11.46 7.30 -4.34
C HIS A 475 -12.85 6.89 -3.82
N THR A 476 -13.90 7.21 -4.58
CA THR A 476 -15.30 6.95 -4.20
C THR A 476 -15.88 5.67 -4.81
N GLU A 477 -15.28 5.14 -5.88
CA GLU A 477 -15.80 3.95 -6.59
C GLU A 477 -15.48 2.62 -5.90
N ASN A 478 -14.35 2.53 -5.19
CA ASN A 478 -13.92 1.31 -4.49
C ASN A 478 -13.68 1.65 -3.02
N LEU A 479 -14.76 1.60 -2.24
CA LEU A 479 -14.70 1.78 -0.79
C LEU A 479 -14.10 0.52 -0.17
N LEU A 480 -13.06 0.71 0.66
CA LEU A 480 -12.50 -0.32 1.53
C LEU A 480 -13.15 -0.28 2.91
N VAL A 481 -14.37 0.27 2.95
CA VAL A 481 -15.31 0.19 4.07
C VAL A 481 -15.89 -1.24 4.15
N GLU A 482 -15.86 -1.96 3.03
CA GLU A 482 -16.47 -3.27 2.88
C GLU A 482 -15.47 -4.41 2.99
N GLU A 483 -15.38 -5.01 4.18
CA GLU A 483 -14.67 -6.29 4.32
C GLU A 483 -15.18 -7.16 5.48
N LYS A 484 -16.36 -6.83 5.99
CA LYS A 484 -17.09 -7.68 6.93
C LYS A 484 -18.36 -8.22 6.26
N ASN A 485 -18.45 -9.55 6.25
CA ASN A 485 -19.24 -10.41 5.36
C ASN A 485 -20.77 -10.41 5.55
N SER A 486 -21.40 -9.36 6.07
CA SER A 486 -22.84 -9.35 6.35
C SER A 486 -23.58 -8.33 5.50
N ARG A 487 -23.73 -8.63 4.21
CA ARG A 487 -24.75 -7.99 3.38
C ARG A 487 -26.05 -8.77 3.46
N TYR A 488 -27.18 -8.08 3.51
CA TYR A 488 -28.49 -8.73 3.54
C TYR A 488 -29.13 -8.77 2.16
N LYS A 489 -30.12 -9.65 2.00
CA LYS A 489 -30.98 -9.68 0.81
C LYS A 489 -32.38 -10.09 1.18
N TRP A 490 -33.35 -9.40 0.59
CA TRP A 490 -34.74 -9.82 0.65
C TRP A 490 -34.97 -10.96 -0.33
N LEU A 491 -35.42 -12.11 0.19
CA LEU A 491 -35.95 -13.18 -0.66
C LEU A 491 -37.39 -12.79 -1.01
N VAL A 492 -37.66 -12.64 -2.31
CA VAL A 492 -38.99 -12.34 -2.85
C VAL A 492 -39.78 -13.63 -3.04
#